data_AF-A0A0N1DJ23-F1
#
_entry.id   AF-A0A0N1DJ23-F1
#
_cell.length_a   1.000
_cell.length_b   1.000
_cell.length_c   1.000
_cell.angle_alpha   90.00
_cell.angle_beta   90.00
_cell.angle_gamma   90.00
#
_symmetry.space_group_name_H-M   'P 1'
#
loop_
_entity.id
_entity.type
_entity.pdbx_description
1 polymer ?
#
loop_
_entity_poly.entity_id
_entity_poly.type
_entity_poly.pdbx_seq_one_letter_code
_entity_poly.pdbx_strand_id
1 'polypeptide(L)'
;AADVVVEVAGGGTDTVQTSLASYTLGGNVENLTYTGAGNFTGTGNALANIITGGVGNDVLNGGDGNDTLNGGLGADVMNGGAGNDTFVVDNVGDTVTEALGGGTDLVQTSLTNYLLGAN
;
A
#
# COMPACT_ATOMS: atom_id res chain seq x y z
N ALA A 1 20.39 -1.92 9.17
CA ALA A 1 20.79 -0.67 8.49
C ALA A 1 19.55 0.21 8.42
N ALA A 2 19.67 1.50 8.77
CA ALA A 2 18.59 2.48 8.65
C ALA A 2 19.05 3.48 7.59
N ASP A 3 18.71 3.20 6.34
CA ASP A 3 18.88 4.17 5.26
C ASP A 3 17.68 5.12 5.30
N VAL A 4 17.94 6.43 5.22
CA VAL A 4 16.92 7.46 5.25
C VAL A 4 16.93 8.13 3.90
N VAL A 5 15.88 7.90 3.12
CA VAL A 5 15.69 8.58 1.84
C VAL A 5 15.08 9.94 2.13
N VAL A 6 15.77 11.01 1.72
CA VAL A 6 15.34 12.40 1.88
C VAL A 6 15.30 13.02 0.49
N GLU A 7 14.10 13.29 -0.02
CA GLU A 7 13.91 13.92 -1.32
C GLU A 7 13.43 15.36 -1.18
N VAL A 8 13.87 16.20 -2.13
CA VAL A 8 13.46 17.61 -2.23
C VAL A 8 12.18 17.69 -3.04
N ALA A 9 11.25 18.54 -2.61
CA ALA A 9 9.99 18.77 -3.32
C ALA A 9 10.22 19.15 -4.80
N GLY A 10 9.50 18.49 -5.71
CA GLY A 10 9.58 18.74 -7.15
C GLY A 10 10.70 17.99 -7.90
N GLY A 11 11.31 16.99 -7.26
CA GLY A 11 12.32 16.11 -7.88
C GLY A 11 11.77 15.15 -8.95
N GLY A 12 10.48 14.87 -8.91
CA GLY A 12 9.83 13.93 -9.83
C GLY A 12 8.98 12.93 -9.07
N THR A 13 8.95 11.70 -9.56
CA THR A 13 8.35 10.55 -8.86
C THR A 13 9.48 9.64 -8.44
N ASP A 14 9.65 9.46 -7.14
CA ASP A 14 10.76 8.71 -6.56
C ASP A 14 10.32 7.34 -6.04
N THR A 15 11.23 6.37 -6.07
CA THR A 15 10.93 4.97 -5.71
C THR A 15 11.92 4.41 -4.72
N VAL A 16 11.41 3.94 -3.58
CA VAL A 16 12.17 3.15 -2.61
C VAL A 16 11.92 1.68 -2.86
N GLN A 17 13.01 0.93 -3.06
CA GLN A 17 13.00 -0.53 -3.05
C GLN A 17 13.67 -1.02 -1.77
N THR A 18 12.99 -1.88 -1.03
CA THR A 18 13.47 -2.39 0.26
C THR A 18 13.27 -3.89 0.39
N SER A 19 14.12 -4.54 1.18
CA SER A 19 13.93 -5.92 1.64
C SER A 19 13.81 -5.99 3.17
N LEU A 20 13.73 -4.83 3.83
CA LEU A 20 13.46 -4.74 5.26
C LEU A 20 12.02 -5.18 5.53
N ALA A 21 11.80 -5.89 6.64
CA ALA A 21 10.47 -6.32 7.05
C ALA A 21 9.49 -5.16 7.33
N SER A 22 9.98 -3.93 7.49
CA SER A 22 9.14 -2.74 7.59
C SER A 22 9.85 -1.51 7.03
N TYR A 23 9.08 -0.63 6.40
CA TYR A 23 9.55 0.65 5.90
C TYR A 23 8.42 1.69 5.84
N THR A 24 8.75 2.94 6.18
CA THR A 24 7.86 4.10 6.07
C THR A 24 8.48 5.11 5.11
N LEU A 25 7.73 5.56 4.11
CA LEU A 25 8.19 6.58 3.18
C LEU A 25 8.45 7.91 3.90
N GLY A 26 9.60 8.51 3.60
CA GLY A 26 9.84 9.91 3.90
C GLY A 26 8.94 10.82 3.06
N GLY A 27 8.82 12.10 3.41
CA GLY A 27 8.10 13.06 2.58
C GLY A 27 8.72 13.21 1.19
N ASN A 28 7.90 13.59 0.20
CA ASN A 28 8.28 13.74 -1.22
C ASN A 28 8.74 12.45 -1.91
N VAL A 29 8.37 11.29 -1.36
CA VAL A 29 8.58 10.00 -2.02
C VAL A 29 7.23 9.38 -2.31
N GLU A 30 7.03 8.93 -3.54
CA GLU A 30 5.73 8.47 -4.02
C GLU A 30 5.62 6.95 -4.02
N ASN A 31 6.69 6.22 -4.35
CA ASN A 31 6.61 4.78 -4.56
C ASN A 31 7.41 3.98 -3.53
N LEU A 32 6.79 2.91 -3.01
CA LEU A 32 7.42 1.92 -2.14
C LEU A 32 7.22 0.52 -2.74
N THR A 33 8.31 -0.22 -2.92
CA THR A 33 8.29 -1.59 -3.41
C THR A 33 9.11 -2.49 -2.50
N TYR A 34 8.47 -3.51 -1.92
CA TYR A 34 9.18 -4.57 -1.23
C TYR A 34 9.70 -5.61 -2.23
N THR A 35 10.95 -6.02 -2.03
CA THR A 35 11.71 -6.92 -2.92
C THR A 35 12.16 -8.19 -2.19
N GLY A 36 11.78 -8.34 -0.91
CA GLY A 36 12.00 -9.57 -0.17
C GLY A 36 10.93 -10.62 -0.48
N ALA A 37 10.89 -11.67 0.34
CA ALA A 37 9.97 -12.80 0.17
C ALA A 37 9.26 -13.22 1.47
N GLY A 38 9.30 -12.36 2.49
CA GLY A 38 8.61 -12.58 3.75
C GLY A 38 7.69 -11.41 4.05
N ASN A 39 6.94 -11.52 5.15
CA ASN A 39 5.97 -10.49 5.54
C ASN A 39 6.62 -9.11 5.65
N PHE A 40 5.93 -8.13 5.11
CA PHE A 40 6.32 -6.75 5.04
C PHE A 40 5.30 -5.83 5.71
N THR A 41 5.76 -4.74 6.30
CA THR A 41 4.91 -3.63 6.74
C THR A 41 5.35 -2.34 6.05
N GLY A 42 4.58 -1.94 5.04
CA GLY A 42 4.79 -0.71 4.28
C GLY A 42 3.90 0.42 4.78
N THR A 43 4.43 1.64 4.85
CA THR A 43 3.63 2.83 5.18
C THR A 43 4.01 3.96 4.25
N GLY A 44 3.01 4.58 3.62
CA GLY A 44 3.16 5.78 2.81
C GLY A 44 3.28 7.05 3.65
N ASN A 45 2.96 8.17 3.04
CA ASN A 45 3.03 9.51 3.61
C ASN A 45 1.72 10.28 3.32
N ALA A 46 1.78 11.59 3.06
CA ALA A 46 0.59 12.42 2.81
C ALA A 46 0.38 12.74 1.32
N LEU A 47 1.14 12.09 0.44
CA LEU A 47 1.09 12.22 -1.02
C LEU A 47 0.32 11.03 -1.59
N ALA A 48 -0.01 11.09 -2.88
CA ALA A 48 -0.50 9.91 -3.59
C ALA A 48 0.63 8.88 -3.74
N ASN A 49 0.56 7.80 -2.97
CA ASN A 49 1.57 6.75 -2.95
C ASN A 49 1.19 5.51 -3.76
N ILE A 50 2.22 4.84 -4.30
CA ILE A 50 2.09 3.49 -4.87
C ILE A 50 2.90 2.54 -3.99
N ILE A 51 2.22 1.60 -3.31
CA ILE A 51 2.85 0.67 -2.37
C ILE A 51 2.64 -0.75 -2.86
N THR A 52 3.73 -1.51 -3.02
CA THR A 52 3.71 -2.93 -3.41
C THR A 52 4.37 -3.81 -2.34
N GLY A 53 3.59 -4.74 -1.78
CA GLY A 53 3.97 -5.67 -0.70
C GLY A 53 4.80 -6.87 -1.16
N GLY A 54 4.52 -7.43 -2.34
CA GLY A 54 5.36 -8.45 -2.96
C GLY A 54 4.92 -9.88 -2.63
N VAL A 55 5.70 -10.61 -1.82
CA VAL A 55 5.39 -11.98 -1.40
C VAL A 55 5.42 -12.05 0.12
N GLY A 56 4.38 -12.61 0.72
CA GLY A 56 4.23 -12.68 2.17
C GLY A 56 2.83 -12.25 2.58
N ASN A 57 2.52 -12.34 3.86
CA ASN A 57 1.30 -11.72 4.38
C ASN A 57 1.66 -10.30 4.85
N ASP A 58 1.36 -9.33 4.01
CA ASP A 58 1.85 -7.97 4.14
C ASP A 58 0.81 -7.04 4.78
N VAL A 59 1.29 -5.97 5.39
CA VAL A 59 0.47 -4.91 5.97
C VAL A 59 0.84 -3.59 5.29
N LEU A 60 -0.05 -3.05 4.48
CA LEU A 60 0.15 -1.82 3.74
C LEU A 60 -0.75 -0.71 4.28
N ASN A 61 -0.15 0.43 4.63
CA ASN A 61 -0.86 1.64 5.03
C ASN A 61 -0.55 2.75 4.04
N GLY A 62 -1.56 3.28 3.35
CA GLY A 62 -1.42 4.39 2.39
C GLY A 62 -1.07 5.70 3.09
N GLY A 63 -1.95 6.18 3.95
CA GLY A 63 -1.73 7.41 4.72
C GLY A 63 -2.79 8.45 4.38
N ASP A 64 -2.36 9.67 4.08
CA ASP A 64 -3.24 10.64 3.43
C ASP A 64 -2.87 10.70 1.94
N GLY A 65 -3.80 11.09 1.07
CA GLY A 65 -3.58 11.12 -0.37
C GLY A 65 -4.36 10.01 -1.07
N ASN A 66 -4.38 10.03 -2.40
CA ASN A 66 -5.06 9.00 -3.17
C ASN A 66 -4.06 7.89 -3.50
N ASP A 67 -4.11 6.81 -2.73
CA ASP A 67 -3.09 5.76 -2.76
C ASP A 67 -3.46 4.60 -3.67
N THR A 68 -2.45 3.87 -4.12
CA THR A 68 -2.61 2.56 -4.78
C THR A 68 -1.84 1.52 -3.98
N LEU A 69 -2.58 0.59 -3.38
CA LEU A 69 -2.05 -0.47 -2.54
C LEU A 69 -2.19 -1.82 -3.24
N ASN A 70 -1.06 -2.50 -3.42
CA ASN A 70 -1.00 -3.84 -4.00
C ASN A 70 -0.23 -4.77 -3.03
N GLY A 71 -0.97 -5.60 -2.30
CA GLY A 71 -0.38 -6.59 -1.39
C GLY A 71 0.53 -7.58 -2.11
N GLY A 72 0.07 -8.10 -3.25
CA GLY A 72 0.78 -9.11 -4.02
C GLY A 72 0.42 -10.52 -3.54
N LEU A 73 1.40 -11.43 -3.55
CA LEU A 73 1.12 -12.82 -3.18
C LEU A 73 1.07 -12.99 -1.66
N GLY A 74 -0.12 -13.27 -1.14
CA GLY A 74 -0.31 -13.67 0.25
C GLY A 74 -1.68 -13.29 0.75
N ALA A 75 -1.91 -13.34 2.06
CA ALA A 75 -3.12 -12.80 2.65
C ALA A 75 -2.78 -11.47 3.29
N ASP A 76 -3.15 -10.38 2.62
CA ASP A 76 -2.66 -9.04 2.94
C ASP A 76 -3.69 -8.20 3.69
N VAL A 77 -3.19 -7.21 4.44
CA VAL A 77 -4.01 -6.20 5.11
C VAL A 77 -3.67 -4.85 4.51
N MET A 78 -4.62 -4.25 3.81
CA MET A 78 -4.45 -2.96 3.16
C MET A 78 -5.39 -1.91 3.78
N ASN A 79 -4.82 -0.80 4.22
CA ASN A 79 -5.53 0.34 4.76
C ASN A 79 -5.15 1.58 3.95
N GLY A 80 -6.11 2.14 3.22
CA GLY A 80 -5.89 3.29 2.35
C GLY A 80 -5.61 4.55 3.18
N GLY A 81 -6.52 4.85 4.11
CA GLY A 81 -6.43 6.02 4.96
C GLY A 81 -7.34 7.13 4.47
N ALA A 82 -6.83 8.35 4.34
CA ALA A 82 -7.61 9.49 3.86
C ALA A 82 -7.32 9.77 2.39
N GLY A 83 -8.34 9.78 1.55
CA GLY A 83 -8.25 9.97 0.11
C GLY A 83 -9.15 8.96 -0.61
N ASN A 84 -9.15 9.04 -1.94
CA ASN A 84 -9.82 8.04 -2.76
C ASN A 84 -8.78 6.99 -3.17
N ASP A 85 -8.79 5.86 -2.48
CA ASP A 85 -7.73 4.86 -2.61
C ASP A 85 -8.10 3.74 -3.59
N THR A 86 -7.09 3.07 -4.13
CA THR A 86 -7.24 1.89 -4.97
C THR A 86 -6.54 0.69 -4.34
N PHE A 87 -7.30 -0.37 -4.08
CA PHE A 87 -6.82 -1.63 -3.53
C PHE A 87 -6.79 -2.69 -4.61
N VAL A 88 -5.65 -3.34 -4.80
CA VAL A 88 -5.50 -4.52 -5.66
C VAL A 88 -5.61 -5.77 -4.79
N VAL A 89 -6.75 -6.45 -4.89
CA VAL A 89 -7.05 -7.68 -4.15
C VAL A 89 -6.93 -8.88 -5.09
N ASP A 90 -5.91 -9.70 -4.90
CA ASP A 90 -5.65 -10.89 -5.72
C ASP A 90 -5.76 -12.21 -4.94
N ASN A 91 -5.90 -12.13 -3.62
CA ASN A 91 -6.06 -13.27 -2.73
C ASN A 91 -7.35 -13.16 -1.92
N VAL A 92 -8.02 -14.30 -1.70
CA VAL A 92 -9.24 -14.36 -0.87
C VAL A 92 -8.98 -14.03 0.60
N GLY A 93 -7.72 -14.16 1.05
CA GLY A 93 -7.29 -13.77 2.37
C GLY A 93 -7.05 -12.27 2.55
N ASP A 94 -7.10 -11.48 1.47
CA ASP A 94 -6.88 -10.04 1.55
C ASP A 94 -8.02 -9.35 2.28
N THR A 95 -7.64 -8.34 3.05
CA THR A 95 -8.57 -7.46 3.76
C THR A 95 -8.28 -6.02 3.41
N VAL A 96 -9.34 -5.28 3.10
CA VAL A 96 -9.28 -3.83 2.85
C VAL A 96 -10.04 -3.11 3.95
N THR A 97 -9.46 -2.04 4.47
CA THR A 97 -10.09 -1.21 5.50
C THR A 97 -10.38 0.17 4.94
N GLU A 98 -11.66 0.55 4.97
CA GLU A 98 -12.13 1.90 4.66
C GLU A 98 -12.12 2.75 5.93
N ALA A 99 -11.43 3.88 5.90
CA ALA A 99 -11.38 4.80 7.05
C ALA A 99 -12.62 5.70 7.10
N LEU A 100 -12.99 6.14 8.30
CA LEU A 100 -14.11 7.03 8.51
C LEU A 100 -13.76 8.43 7.94
N GLY A 101 -14.41 8.81 6.84
CA GLY A 101 -14.04 10.00 6.08
C GLY A 101 -12.82 9.80 5.17
N GLY A 102 -12.50 8.54 4.84
CA GLY A 102 -11.44 8.16 3.91
C GLY A 102 -11.70 8.75 2.54
N GLY A 103 -12.83 8.44 1.92
CA GLY A 103 -13.15 8.96 0.61
C GLY A 103 -14.11 8.02 -0.09
N THR A 104 -13.99 7.93 -1.41
CA THR A 104 -14.61 6.86 -2.19
C THR A 104 -13.50 5.98 -2.75
N ASP A 105 -13.42 4.77 -2.21
CA ASP A 105 -12.36 3.84 -2.56
C ASP A 105 -12.77 2.89 -3.69
N LEU A 106 -11.76 2.36 -4.38
CA LEU A 106 -11.90 1.38 -5.44
C LEU A 106 -11.21 0.08 -5.06
N VAL A 107 -11.96 -1.02 -4.99
CA VAL A 107 -11.40 -2.37 -4.91
C VAL A 107 -11.35 -2.97 -6.31
N GLN A 108 -10.14 -3.23 -6.80
CA GLN A 108 -9.88 -3.96 -8.02
C GLN A 108 -9.52 -5.40 -7.67
N THR A 109 -10.24 -6.37 -8.22
CA THR A 109 -9.95 -7.77 -7.99
C THR A 109 -9.96 -8.59 -9.26
N SER A 110 -9.05 -9.56 -9.34
CA SER A 110 -9.05 -10.60 -10.37
C SER A 110 -9.67 -11.91 -9.87
N LEU A 111 -10.12 -11.96 -8.61
CA LEU A 111 -10.78 -13.12 -8.03
C LEU A 111 -12.12 -13.37 -8.74
N THR A 112 -12.30 -14.60 -9.20
CA THR A 112 -13.54 -15.03 -9.89
C THR A 112 -14.75 -15.09 -8.96
N ASN A 113 -14.53 -15.17 -7.64
CA ASN A 113 -15.58 -15.20 -6.62
C ASN A 113 -15.35 -14.08 -5.60
N TYR A 114 -15.80 -12.86 -5.91
CA TYR A 114 -15.86 -11.78 -4.94
C TYR A 114 -17.28 -11.66 -4.39
N LEU A 115 -17.46 -11.99 -3.10
CA LEU A 115 -18.73 -11.78 -2.40
C LEU A 115 -18.61 -10.42 -1.69
N LEU A 116 -19.30 -9.39 -2.20
CA LEU A 116 -19.53 -8.19 -1.41
C LEU A 116 -20.38 -8.62 -0.20
N GLY A 117 -19.78 -8.59 1.00
CA GLY A 117 -20.53 -8.80 2.23
C GLY A 117 -21.70 -7.82 2.27
N ALA A 118 -22.92 -8.34 2.47
CA ALA A 118 -24.09 -7.48 2.63
C ALA A 118 -23.92 -6.65 3.91
N ASN A 119 -24.07 -5.32 3.77
CA ASN A 119 -24.18 -4.38 4.90
C ASN A 119 -25.42 -4.65 5.76
#